data_AF-A0A2V9J7J4-F1
#
_entry.id   AF-A0A2V9J7J4-F1
#
_cell.length_a   1.000
_cell.length_b   1.000
_cell.length_c   1.000
_cell.angle_alpha   90.00
_cell.angle_beta   90.00
_cell.angle_gamma   90.00
#
_symmetry.space_group_name_H-M   'P 1'
#
loop_
_entity.id
_entity.type
_entity.pdbx_description
1 polymer ?
#
loop_
_entity_poly.entity_id
_entity_poly.type
_entity_poly.pdbx_seq_one_letter_code
_entity_poly.pdbx_strand_id
1 'polypeptide(L)'
;MTAPTLPPDARTTLESEGWLFIRQFLDGDTVKGLVRASEALESSATTLVRDTVMLGVGFEVQSATGRRGEPAVMPGALRKISFPSKGQPAFANLRRDRGVLSALAQLGLDAPKCLVDQVNFKLPRLGTGFPFHQDAHFVIGKTRGRPAARTRADWWSFPTIPSR
;
A
#
# COMPACT_ATOMS: atom_id res chain seq x y z
N MET A 1 8.93 13.69 -14.54
CA MET A 1 9.24 14.55 -13.38
C MET A 1 10.75 14.66 -13.23
N THR A 2 11.28 15.75 -12.65
CA THR A 2 12.70 15.87 -12.27
C THR A 2 12.99 14.88 -11.14
N ALA A 3 14.19 14.27 -11.09
CA ALA A 3 14.51 13.34 -10.01
C ALA A 3 14.38 14.04 -8.64
N PRO A 4 13.70 13.42 -7.65
CA PRO A 4 13.65 13.98 -6.32
C PRO A 4 15.06 14.01 -5.73
N THR A 5 15.39 15.11 -5.07
CA THR A 5 16.67 15.26 -4.39
C THR A 5 16.62 14.50 -3.08
N LEU A 6 17.53 13.54 -2.92
CA LEU A 6 17.66 12.79 -1.67
C LEU A 6 18.60 13.51 -0.70
N PRO A 7 18.39 13.36 0.62
CA PRO A 7 19.41 13.73 1.60
C PRO A 7 20.77 13.08 1.28
N PRO A 8 21.91 13.76 1.51
CA PRO A 8 23.23 13.20 1.21
C PRO A 8 23.54 11.87 1.93
N ASP A 9 22.94 11.65 3.09
CA ASP A 9 23.07 10.48 3.95
C ASP A 9 21.93 9.47 3.80
N ALA A 10 21.04 9.65 2.81
CA ALA A 10 19.79 8.90 2.67
C ALA A 10 19.95 7.38 2.75
N ARG A 11 20.98 6.83 2.10
CA ARG A 11 21.26 5.39 2.11
C ARG A 11 21.68 4.90 3.49
N THR A 12 22.62 5.59 4.12
CA THR A 12 23.11 5.24 5.46
C THR A 12 21.97 5.26 6.48
N THR A 13 21.13 6.30 6.44
CA THR A 13 19.96 6.42 7.33
C THR A 13 18.94 5.30 7.08
N LEU A 14 18.67 4.96 5.81
CA LEU A 14 17.78 3.84 5.50
C LEU A 14 18.32 2.50 6.02
N GLU A 15 19.64 2.27 5.90
CA GLU A 15 20.30 1.05 6.37
C GLU A 15 20.32 0.95 7.90
N SER A 16 20.51 2.05 8.63
CA SER A 16 20.56 2.05 10.10
C SER A 16 19.19 2.02 10.77
N GLU A 17 18.24 2.81 10.26
CA GLU A 17 16.93 3.01 10.90
C GLU A 17 15.85 2.07 10.34
N GLY A 18 16.05 1.53 9.14
CA GLY A 18 15.04 0.77 8.40
C GLY A 18 13.93 1.65 7.79
N TRP A 19 14.04 2.98 7.88
CA TRP A 19 13.11 3.93 7.26
C TRP A 19 13.84 5.22 6.87
N LEU A 20 13.28 5.96 5.92
CA LEU A 20 13.78 7.26 5.46
C LEU A 20 12.61 8.20 5.17
N PHE A 21 12.73 9.46 5.60
CA PHE A 21 11.75 10.51 5.30
C PHE A 21 12.30 11.49 4.26
N ILE A 22 11.59 11.63 3.13
CA ILE A 22 11.96 12.56 2.05
C ILE A 22 10.79 13.53 1.84
N ARG A 23 11.05 14.82 2.04
CA ARG A 23 10.07 15.87 1.76
C ARG A 23 9.93 16.04 0.25
N GLN A 24 8.70 16.26 -0.21
CA GLN A 24 8.42 16.62 -1.61
C GLN A 24 9.01 15.63 -2.63
N PHE A 25 8.97 14.33 -2.32
CA PHE A 25 9.48 13.29 -3.22
C PHE A 25 8.77 13.27 -4.58
N LEU A 26 7.50 13.69 -4.62
CA LEU A 26 6.74 13.89 -5.85
C LEU A 26 6.42 15.37 -6.01
N ASP A 27 6.44 15.85 -7.25
CA ASP A 27 5.99 17.20 -7.58
C ASP A 27 4.45 17.34 -7.43
N GLY A 28 4.00 18.58 -7.32
CA GLY A 28 2.58 18.89 -7.06
C GLY A 28 1.65 18.41 -8.18
N ASP A 29 2.09 18.42 -9.44
CA ASP A 29 1.27 18.01 -10.58
C ASP A 29 1.11 16.48 -10.64
N THR A 30 2.16 15.74 -10.29
CA THR A 30 2.13 14.29 -10.11
C THR A 30 1.16 13.93 -9.00
N VAL A 31 1.24 14.60 -7.85
CA VAL A 31 0.30 14.38 -6.73
C VAL A 31 -1.15 14.63 -7.17
N LYS A 32 -1.43 15.78 -7.82
CA LYS A 32 -2.78 16.07 -8.35
C LYS A 32 -3.26 15.02 -9.34
N GLY A 33 -2.37 14.52 -10.20
CA GLY A 33 -2.68 13.46 -11.16
C GLY A 33 -3.07 12.14 -10.47
N LEU A 34 -2.33 11.75 -9.42
CA LEU A 34 -2.64 10.57 -8.62
C LEU A 34 -3.94 10.72 -7.83
N VAL A 35 -4.22 11.91 -7.29
CA VAL A 35 -5.49 12.21 -6.61
C VAL A 35 -6.67 12.04 -7.59
N ARG A 36 -6.63 12.68 -8.76
CA ARG A 36 -7.69 12.53 -9.78
C ARG A 36 -7.88 11.09 -10.23
N ALA A 37 -6.78 10.35 -10.40
CA ALA A 37 -6.85 8.93 -10.74
C ALA A 37 -7.49 8.09 -9.62
N SER A 38 -7.22 8.42 -8.36
CA SER A 38 -7.87 7.79 -7.20
C SER A 38 -9.36 8.09 -7.18
N GLU A 39 -9.77 9.36 -7.35
CA GLU A 39 -11.17 9.80 -7.39
C GLU A 39 -11.95 9.12 -8.51
N ALA A 40 -11.33 8.92 -9.68
CA ALA A 40 -11.95 8.20 -10.79
C ALA A 40 -12.20 6.71 -10.46
N LEU A 41 -11.26 6.05 -9.77
CA LEU A 41 -11.47 4.68 -9.30
C LEU A 41 -12.53 4.62 -8.19
N GLU A 42 -12.50 5.55 -7.24
CA GLU A 42 -13.50 5.65 -6.18
C GLU A 42 -14.91 5.86 -6.74
N SER A 43 -15.05 6.70 -7.76
CA SER A 43 -16.33 6.95 -8.45
C SER A 43 -16.91 5.68 -9.06
N SER A 44 -16.06 4.77 -9.55
CA SER A 44 -16.49 3.46 -10.08
C SER A 44 -16.96 2.46 -9.01
N ALA A 45 -16.70 2.76 -7.74
CA ALA A 45 -16.95 1.88 -6.60
C ALA A 45 -18.08 2.37 -5.68
N THR A 46 -18.76 3.46 -6.02
CA THR A 46 -19.76 4.15 -5.17
C THR A 46 -20.90 3.26 -4.65
N THR A 47 -21.23 2.18 -5.36
CA THR A 47 -22.31 1.25 -4.99
C THR A 47 -21.82 -0.04 -4.35
N LEU A 48 -20.49 -0.23 -4.23
CA LEU A 48 -19.93 -1.46 -3.71
C LEU A 48 -20.22 -1.60 -2.21
N VAL A 49 -20.77 -2.76 -1.84
CA VAL A 49 -21.05 -3.14 -0.45
C VAL A 49 -20.16 -4.27 0.05
N ARG A 50 -19.32 -4.84 -0.83
CA ARG A 50 -18.37 -5.92 -0.53
C ARG A 50 -17.13 -5.79 -1.38
N ASP A 51 -16.04 -6.43 -0.92
CA ASP A 51 -14.80 -6.55 -1.68
C ASP A 51 -15.07 -7.08 -3.09
N THR A 52 -14.52 -6.42 -4.10
CA THR A 52 -14.78 -6.72 -5.52
C THR A 52 -13.52 -6.52 -6.33
N VAL A 53 -13.37 -7.25 -7.44
CA VAL A 53 -12.31 -7.00 -8.43
C VAL A 53 -12.96 -6.58 -9.75
N MET A 54 -12.57 -5.42 -10.28
CA MET A 54 -13.02 -4.92 -11.58
C MET A 54 -11.79 -4.66 -12.45
N LEU A 55 -11.74 -5.27 -13.63
CA LEU A 55 -10.62 -5.11 -14.59
C LEU A 55 -9.24 -5.34 -13.96
N GLY A 56 -9.16 -6.27 -13.00
CA GLY A 56 -7.93 -6.60 -12.27
C GLY A 56 -7.53 -5.62 -11.17
N VAL A 57 -8.28 -4.53 -10.96
CA VAL A 57 -8.20 -3.63 -9.81
C VAL A 57 -9.05 -4.20 -8.68
N GLY A 58 -8.47 -4.36 -7.50
CA GLY A 58 -9.19 -4.84 -6.32
C GLY A 58 -9.69 -3.68 -5.47
N PHE A 59 -10.96 -3.70 -5.11
CA PHE A 59 -11.62 -2.75 -4.22
C PHE A 59 -11.94 -3.47 -2.91
N GLU A 60 -11.31 -3.06 -1.81
CA GLU A 60 -11.56 -3.58 -0.46
C GLU A 60 -12.43 -2.55 0.27
N VAL A 61 -13.61 -2.97 0.74
CA VAL A 61 -14.54 -2.08 1.45
C VAL A 61 -14.16 -1.92 2.92
N GLN A 62 -14.53 -0.80 3.51
CA GLN A 62 -14.41 -0.55 4.94
C GLN A 62 -15.62 -1.16 5.63
N SER A 63 -15.41 -2.17 6.47
CA SER A 63 -16.42 -2.71 7.38
C SER A 63 -16.36 -2.01 8.74
N ALA A 64 -17.44 -2.10 9.53
CA ALA A 64 -17.51 -1.46 10.84
C ALA A 64 -16.44 -1.99 11.81
N THR A 65 -16.05 -3.26 11.68
CA THR A 65 -15.05 -3.90 12.54
C THR A 65 -13.64 -3.94 11.92
N GLY A 66 -13.51 -3.61 10.63
CA GLY A 66 -12.27 -3.77 9.87
C GLY A 66 -11.94 -5.21 9.47
N ARG A 67 -12.79 -6.19 9.81
CA ARG A 67 -12.63 -7.60 9.39
C ARG A 67 -12.97 -7.74 7.91
N ARG A 68 -12.18 -8.58 7.23
CA ARG A 68 -12.37 -8.92 5.80
C ARG A 68 -13.63 -9.75 5.59
N GLY A 69 -14.28 -9.54 4.44
CA GLY A 69 -15.49 -10.26 4.03
C GLY A 69 -16.78 -9.76 4.68
N GLU A 70 -16.69 -8.83 5.63
CA GLU A 70 -17.86 -8.11 6.16
C GLU A 70 -18.33 -7.04 5.16
N PRO A 71 -19.63 -6.70 5.17
CA PRO A 71 -20.14 -5.65 4.32
C PRO A 71 -19.56 -4.28 4.67
N ALA A 72 -19.62 -3.38 3.69
CA ALA A 72 -19.22 -1.99 3.85
C ALA A 72 -20.09 -1.28 4.92
N VAL A 73 -19.52 -0.33 5.67
CA VAL A 73 -20.30 0.47 6.65
C VAL A 73 -21.40 1.28 5.96
N MET A 74 -21.13 1.68 4.71
CA MET A 74 -22.06 2.28 3.77
C MET A 74 -21.58 1.97 2.35
N PRO A 75 -22.47 1.95 1.34
CA PRO A 75 -22.07 1.75 -0.05
C PRO A 75 -20.94 2.69 -0.45
N GLY A 76 -19.93 2.14 -1.13
CA GLY A 76 -18.77 2.89 -1.60
C GLY A 76 -17.76 3.28 -0.52
N ALA A 77 -17.98 2.91 0.76
CA ALA A 77 -16.95 3.11 1.79
C ALA A 77 -15.76 2.19 1.51
N LEU A 78 -14.71 2.74 0.91
CA LEU A 78 -13.48 2.01 0.60
C LEU A 78 -12.50 2.05 1.77
N ARG A 79 -11.86 0.91 2.01
CA ARG A 79 -10.66 0.81 2.86
C ARG A 79 -9.41 0.95 2.02
N LYS A 80 -9.37 0.28 0.86
CA LYS A 80 -8.18 0.21 0.03
C LYS A 80 -8.53 -0.15 -1.41
N ILE A 81 -7.74 0.37 -2.35
CA ILE A 81 -7.70 -0.11 -3.73
C ILE A 81 -6.34 -0.79 -3.97
N SER A 82 -6.35 -2.00 -4.49
CA SER A 82 -5.15 -2.78 -4.85
C SER A 82 -4.97 -2.83 -6.36
N PHE A 83 -3.73 -2.72 -6.82
CA PHE A 83 -3.39 -2.70 -8.24
C PHE A 83 -4.03 -1.55 -9.05
N PRO A 84 -4.12 -0.30 -8.52
CA PRO A 84 -4.73 0.83 -9.23
C PRO A 84 -4.08 1.09 -10.60
N SER A 85 -2.80 0.75 -10.79
CA SER A 85 -2.13 0.86 -12.09
C SER A 85 -2.80 0.10 -13.24
N LYS A 86 -3.63 -0.90 -12.94
CA LYS A 86 -4.33 -1.68 -13.97
C LYS A 86 -5.54 -0.94 -14.53
N GLY A 87 -6.13 -0.05 -13.74
CA GLY A 87 -7.29 0.76 -14.14
C GLY A 87 -6.95 2.22 -14.45
N GLN A 88 -5.79 2.71 -14.02
CA GLN A 88 -5.43 4.12 -14.13
C GLN A 88 -3.98 4.34 -14.60
N PRO A 89 -3.76 5.02 -15.74
CA PRO A 89 -2.43 5.28 -16.28
C PRO A 89 -1.51 6.07 -15.35
N ALA A 90 -2.04 6.97 -14.52
CA ALA A 90 -1.23 7.79 -13.61
C ALA A 90 -0.38 6.93 -12.65
N PHE A 91 -0.98 5.90 -12.05
CA PHE A 91 -0.25 4.96 -11.19
C PHE A 91 0.71 4.07 -11.99
N ALA A 92 0.34 3.65 -13.21
CA ALA A 92 1.22 2.86 -14.07
C ALA A 92 2.47 3.65 -14.50
N ASN A 93 2.29 4.94 -14.80
CA ASN A 93 3.36 5.84 -15.19
C ASN A 93 4.30 6.14 -14.03
N LEU A 94 3.78 6.32 -12.81
CA LEU A 94 4.61 6.54 -11.62
C LEU A 94 5.63 5.42 -11.41
N ARG A 95 5.24 4.15 -11.61
CA ARG A 95 6.13 2.98 -11.50
C ARG A 95 7.29 2.98 -12.50
N ARG A 96 7.20 3.78 -13.57
CA ARG A 96 8.18 3.89 -14.65
C ARG A 96 8.82 5.28 -14.70
N ASP A 97 8.50 6.17 -13.76
CA ASP A 97 9.02 7.52 -13.76
C ASP A 97 10.54 7.49 -13.53
N ARG A 98 11.27 8.12 -14.45
CA ARG A 98 12.74 8.11 -14.44
C ARG A 98 13.32 8.78 -13.20
N GLY A 99 12.65 9.80 -12.68
CA GLY A 99 13.05 10.50 -11.47
C GLY A 99 12.94 9.59 -10.25
N VAL A 100 11.78 8.95 -10.09
CA VAL A 100 11.55 7.95 -9.02
C VAL A 100 12.57 6.81 -9.11
N LEU A 101 12.78 6.23 -10.29
CA LEU A 101 13.73 5.12 -10.47
C LEU A 101 15.18 5.54 -10.18
N SER A 102 15.58 6.74 -10.58
CA SER A 102 16.91 7.28 -10.27
C SER A 102 17.13 7.48 -8.77
N ALA A 103 16.12 7.95 -8.05
CA ALA A 103 16.19 8.07 -6.60
C ALA A 103 16.26 6.70 -5.91
N LEU A 104 15.49 5.71 -6.38
CA LEU A 104 15.58 4.34 -5.86
C LEU A 104 16.98 3.72 -6.09
N ALA A 105 17.59 3.97 -7.25
CA ALA A 105 18.96 3.52 -7.53
C ALA A 105 19.99 4.12 -6.55
N GLN A 106 19.87 5.39 -6.18
CA GLN A 106 20.72 6.01 -5.15
C GLN A 106 20.57 5.35 -3.77
N LEU A 107 19.42 4.75 -3.48
CA LEU A 107 19.18 3.95 -2.27
C LEU A 107 19.63 2.48 -2.40
N GLY A 108 20.28 2.11 -3.52
CA GLY A 108 20.76 0.74 -3.77
C GLY A 108 19.76 -0.19 -4.46
N LEU A 109 18.68 0.36 -5.05
CA LEU A 109 17.68 -0.41 -5.80
C LEU A 109 17.77 -0.10 -7.30
N ASP A 110 18.70 -0.76 -8.01
CA ASP A 110 19.02 -0.44 -9.40
C ASP A 110 17.94 -0.85 -10.42
N ALA A 111 17.18 -1.91 -10.13
CA ALA A 111 16.14 -2.43 -11.03
C ALA A 111 14.89 -2.91 -10.27
N PRO A 112 14.21 -2.00 -9.53
CA PRO A 112 13.10 -2.38 -8.68
C PRO A 112 11.90 -2.83 -9.50
N LYS A 113 11.23 -3.89 -9.05
CA LYS A 113 9.94 -4.34 -9.59
C LYS A 113 8.84 -4.03 -8.58
N CYS A 114 7.79 -3.35 -9.04
CA CYS A 114 6.60 -3.15 -8.23
C CYS A 114 5.81 -4.47 -8.13
N LEU A 115 5.87 -5.12 -6.96
CA LEU A 115 5.09 -6.33 -6.66
C LEU A 115 3.63 -6.01 -6.34
N VAL A 116 3.42 -4.91 -5.62
CA VAL A 116 2.13 -4.43 -5.15
C VAL A 116 2.15 -2.90 -5.16
N ASP A 117 1.07 -2.28 -5.61
CA ASP A 117 0.73 -0.89 -5.33
C ASP A 117 -0.71 -0.81 -4.82
N GLN A 118 -0.94 0.15 -3.94
CA GLN A 118 -2.20 0.29 -3.22
C GLN A 118 -2.49 1.76 -2.95
N VAL A 119 -3.77 2.11 -2.99
CA VAL A 119 -4.28 3.36 -2.42
C VAL A 119 -5.01 3.00 -1.13
N ASN A 120 -4.54 3.53 0.00
CA ASN A 120 -5.15 3.28 1.29
C ASN A 120 -6.05 4.45 1.68
N PHE A 121 -7.32 4.18 1.93
CA PHE A 121 -8.28 5.18 2.38
C PHE A 121 -8.29 5.20 3.91
N LYS A 122 -8.24 6.40 4.47
CA LYS A 122 -8.38 6.65 5.90
C LYS A 122 -9.63 7.48 6.13
N LEU A 123 -10.77 6.83 5.92
CA LEU A 123 -12.08 7.47 6.07
C LEU A 123 -12.17 8.14 7.44
N PRO A 124 -12.56 9.43 7.51
CA PRO A 124 -12.71 10.12 8.78
C PRO A 124 -13.62 9.35 9.72
N ARG A 125 -13.20 9.18 10.99
CA ARG A 125 -13.95 8.54 12.09
C ARG A 125 -14.27 7.04 11.94
N LEU A 126 -14.06 6.47 10.76
CA LEU A 126 -14.40 5.08 10.42
C LEU A 126 -13.18 4.25 10.05
N GLY A 127 -12.10 4.90 9.62
CA GLY A 127 -10.89 4.25 9.16
C GLY A 127 -10.24 3.44 10.29
N THR A 128 -10.11 2.14 10.08
CA THR A 128 -9.37 1.29 11.01
C THR A 128 -7.86 1.50 10.85
N GLY A 129 -7.15 1.54 11.98
CA GLY A 129 -5.68 1.55 11.99
C GLY A 129 -5.11 0.30 11.31
N PHE A 130 -3.85 0.41 10.86
CA PHE A 130 -3.09 -0.80 10.56
C PHE A 130 -2.39 -1.21 11.86
N PRO A 131 -2.58 -2.45 12.35
CA PRO A 131 -1.82 -2.93 13.51
C PRO A 131 -0.33 -2.93 13.19
N PHE A 132 0.53 -2.92 14.21
CA PHE A 132 1.97 -3.08 14.00
C PHE A 132 2.26 -4.38 13.22
N HIS A 133 3.04 -4.25 12.14
CA HIS A 133 3.41 -5.36 11.26
C HIS A 133 4.71 -5.05 10.50
N GLN A 134 5.27 -6.07 9.84
CA GLN A 134 6.32 -5.90 8.83
C GLN A 134 5.81 -6.46 7.50
N ASP A 135 6.00 -5.71 6.42
CA ASP A 135 5.50 -6.09 5.10
C ASP A 135 6.11 -7.40 4.57
N ALA A 136 7.34 -7.73 4.99
CA ALA A 136 8.00 -8.98 4.63
C ALA A 136 7.14 -10.21 4.92
N HIS A 137 6.35 -10.22 6.02
CA HIS A 137 5.46 -11.33 6.36
C HIS A 137 4.35 -11.58 5.33
N PHE A 138 3.98 -10.56 4.55
CA PHE A 138 2.92 -10.66 3.55
C PHE A 138 3.47 -10.86 2.13
N VAL A 139 4.76 -10.58 1.92
CA VAL A 139 5.43 -10.69 0.62
C VAL A 139 6.05 -12.08 0.41
N ILE A 140 6.29 -12.85 1.47
CA ILE A 140 6.79 -14.24 1.39
C ILE A 140 5.66 -15.16 0.91
N GLY A 141 5.55 -15.34 -0.42
CA GLY A 141 4.47 -16.17 -0.98
C GLY A 141 4.49 -16.47 -2.49
N LYS A 142 5.61 -16.30 -3.20
CA LYS A 142 5.74 -16.77 -4.60
C LYS A 142 7.08 -17.40 -4.99
N THR A 143 7.94 -17.76 -4.04
CA THR A 143 9.01 -18.73 -4.28
C THR A 143 8.47 -20.13 -3.96
N ARG A 144 8.48 -21.01 -4.96
CA ARG A 144 7.98 -22.40 -4.90
C ARG A 144 8.52 -23.15 -3.67
N GLY A 145 7.62 -23.70 -2.87
CA GLY A 145 7.94 -24.61 -1.75
C GLY A 145 6.92 -24.45 -0.65
N ARG A 146 5.81 -25.18 -0.72
CA ARG A 146 4.71 -25.19 0.26
C ARG A 146 5.26 -25.45 1.68
N PRO A 147 4.91 -24.63 2.69
CA PRO A 147 4.78 -25.10 4.06
C PRO A 147 3.29 -25.27 4.37
N ALA A 148 2.98 -26.31 5.14
CA ALA A 148 1.64 -26.75 5.47
C ALA A 148 0.76 -25.63 6.04
N ALA A 149 -0.55 -25.72 5.76
CA ALA A 149 -1.56 -24.86 6.33
C ALA A 149 -1.48 -24.88 7.86
N ARG A 150 -1.06 -23.76 8.48
CA ARG A 150 -1.32 -23.50 9.89
C ARG A 150 -2.61 -22.71 10.00
N THR A 151 -3.55 -23.23 10.78
CA THR A 151 -4.88 -22.64 10.97
C THR A 151 -4.80 -21.40 11.87
N ARG A 152 -5.86 -20.59 11.83
CA ARG A 152 -6.00 -19.28 12.52
C ARG A 152 -5.83 -19.31 14.05
N ALA A 153 -5.76 -20.48 14.69
CA ALA A 153 -5.74 -20.61 16.14
C ALA A 153 -4.36 -20.31 16.77
N ASP A 154 -3.27 -20.37 16.00
CA ASP A 154 -1.91 -20.25 16.55
C ASP A 154 -1.43 -18.78 16.69
N TRP A 155 -2.24 -17.80 16.30
CA TRP A 155 -1.80 -16.41 16.11
C TRP A 155 -2.08 -15.46 17.28
N TRP A 156 -2.73 -15.93 18.35
CA TRP A 156 -3.14 -15.08 19.49
C TRP A 156 -2.33 -15.29 20.78
N SER A 157 -1.24 -16.05 20.74
CA SER A 157 -0.36 -16.20 21.89
C SER A 157 0.67 -15.07 21.94
N PHE A 158 0.32 -13.95 22.58
CA PHE A 158 1.31 -12.96 22.99
C PHE A 158 2.09 -13.49 24.20
N PRO A 159 3.44 -13.38 24.24
CA PRO A 159 4.17 -13.58 25.49
C PRO A 159 3.80 -12.45 26.46
N THR A 160 3.27 -12.81 27.63
CA THR A 160 3.13 -11.90 28.76
C THR A 160 4.50 -11.34 29.15
N ILE A 161 4.66 -10.02 29.04
CA ILE A 161 5.82 -9.30 29.55
C ILE A 161 5.74 -9.31 31.08
N PRO A 162 6.79 -9.72 31.83
CA PRO A 162 6.77 -9.61 33.28
C PRO A 162 6.81 -8.14 33.68
N SER A 163 5.86 -7.73 34.52
CA SER A 163 5.88 -6.44 35.20
C SER A 163 7.12 -6.35 36.10
N ARG A 164 7.88 -5.26 35.96
CA ARG A 164 8.82 -4.81 36.98
C ARG A 164 8.06 -4.11 38.10
#